data_AF-A0A1H3F629-F1
#
_entry.id   AF-A0A1H3F629-F1
#
_cell.length_a   1.000
_cell.length_b   1.000
_cell.length_c   1.000
_cell.angle_alpha   90.00
_cell.angle_beta   90.00
_cell.angle_gamma   90.00
#
_symmetry.space_group_name_H-M   'P 1'
#
loop_
_entity.id
_entity.type
_entity.pdbx_description
1 polymer ?
#
loop_
_entity_poly.entity_id
_entity_poly.type
_entity_poly.pdbx_seq_one_letter_code
_entity_poly.pdbx_strand_id
1 'polypeptide(L)'
;MTVHSFPPEIGACARVLVLGSMPGTASLAKHQYYAHPRNHLWPVVYGLFGQTPAEDYEERLAFAKARGIALWDVIASCQREGSLDANIREEQPNDIPGLLAEYPDIQCIVCNGAKSHDTFLKYFRNLPERSGITLLKLPSTSPIPTAAMRTTADRIEAWRILLPYLIPLEQT
;
A
#
# COMPACT_ATOMS: atom_id res chain seq x y z
N MET A 1 0.79 -19.66 13.30
CA MET A 1 -0.54 -19.04 13.54
C MET A 1 -1.10 -18.57 12.21
N THR A 2 -2.42 -18.62 12.05
CA THR A 2 -3.10 -18.00 10.92
C THR A 2 -3.23 -16.51 11.17
N VAL A 3 -2.90 -15.71 10.17
CA VAL A 3 -2.96 -14.25 10.19
C VAL A 3 -3.93 -13.80 9.11
N HIS A 4 -4.74 -12.80 9.41
CA HIS A 4 -5.68 -12.18 8.46
C HIS A 4 -5.30 -10.72 8.23
N SER A 5 -5.44 -10.25 6.98
CA SER A 5 -5.36 -8.84 6.66
C SER A 5 -6.63 -8.12 7.13
N PHE A 6 -6.63 -6.79 7.04
CA PHE A 6 -7.76 -5.95 7.39
C PHE A 6 -8.65 -5.69 6.15
N PRO A 7 -9.86 -5.12 6.34
CA PRO A 7 -10.61 -4.53 5.23
C PRO A 7 -9.81 -3.42 4.53
N PRO A 8 -10.09 -3.12 3.25
CA PRO A 8 -9.45 -2.02 2.55
C PRO A 8 -9.83 -0.68 3.18
N GLU A 9 -8.84 0.19 3.41
CA GLU A 9 -9.06 1.57 3.80
C GLU A 9 -9.15 2.43 2.55
N ILE A 10 -10.38 2.69 2.12
CA ILE A 10 -10.67 3.32 0.84
C ILE A 10 -11.68 4.47 0.99
N GLY A 11 -11.47 5.55 0.23
CA GLY A 11 -12.39 6.69 0.14
C GLY A 11 -13.05 6.75 -1.23
N ALA A 12 -14.15 7.50 -1.35
CA ALA A 12 -14.91 7.61 -2.60
C ALA A 12 -14.10 8.13 -3.80
N CYS A 13 -13.07 8.95 -3.54
CA CYS A 13 -12.20 9.53 -4.56
C CYS A 13 -10.91 8.73 -4.81
N ALA A 14 -10.87 7.44 -4.47
CA ALA A 14 -9.67 6.63 -4.61
C ALA A 14 -9.20 6.55 -6.08
N ARG A 15 -7.93 6.91 -6.29
CA ARG A 15 -7.23 6.86 -7.58
C ARG A 15 -6.05 5.89 -7.56
N VAL A 16 -5.44 5.72 -6.40
CA VAL A 16 -4.27 4.86 -6.19
C VAL A 16 -4.57 3.85 -5.09
N LEU A 17 -4.41 2.56 -5.39
CA LEU A 17 -4.47 1.47 -4.41
C LEU A 17 -3.07 1.02 -4.02
N VAL A 18 -2.66 1.28 -2.78
CA VAL A 18 -1.39 0.81 -2.22
C VAL A 18 -1.60 -0.54 -1.55
N LEU A 19 -0.90 -1.55 -2.04
CA LEU A 19 -0.93 -2.92 -1.55
C LEU A 19 0.34 -3.23 -0.78
N GLY A 20 0.19 -3.61 0.49
CA GLY A 20 1.21 -4.33 1.24
C GLY A 20 1.22 -5.83 0.91
N SER A 21 2.21 -6.57 1.41
CA SER A 21 2.20 -8.03 1.34
C SER A 21 1.19 -8.60 2.33
N MET A 22 1.44 -8.39 3.63
CA MET A 22 0.63 -8.85 4.75
C MET A 22 0.94 -7.98 5.99
N PRO A 23 -0.04 -7.56 6.82
CA PRO A 23 0.21 -6.67 7.95
C PRO A 23 1.25 -7.24 8.92
N GLY A 24 2.20 -6.43 9.40
CA GLY A 24 3.19 -6.87 10.39
C GLY A 24 2.61 -7.09 11.79
N THR A 25 3.39 -7.65 12.72
CA THR A 25 2.96 -7.92 14.11
C THR A 25 2.43 -6.68 14.84
N ALA A 26 3.12 -5.54 14.71
CA ALA A 26 2.67 -4.28 15.31
C ALA A 26 1.35 -3.78 14.71
N SER A 27 1.16 -3.99 13.41
CA SER A 27 -0.07 -3.65 12.71
C SER A 27 -1.23 -4.51 13.17
N LEU A 28 -1.04 -5.82 13.27
CA LEU A 28 -2.04 -6.77 13.76
C LEU A 28 -2.43 -6.47 15.21
N ALA A 29 -1.44 -6.22 16.08
CA ALA A 29 -1.70 -5.91 17.49
C ALA A 29 -2.52 -4.63 17.67
N LYS A 30 -2.29 -3.62 16.82
CA LYS A 30 -2.99 -2.33 16.88
C LYS A 30 -4.24 -2.26 16.01
N HIS A 31 -4.48 -3.24 15.15
CA HIS A 31 -5.49 -3.19 14.08
C HIS A 31 -5.33 -1.95 13.19
N GLN A 32 -4.09 -1.66 12.80
CA GLN A 32 -3.75 -0.46 12.04
C GLN A 32 -2.79 -0.79 10.90
N TYR A 33 -3.05 -0.27 9.71
CA TYR A 33 -2.11 -0.33 8.61
C TYR A 33 -0.80 0.41 8.94
N TYR A 34 0.33 -0.25 8.70
CA TYR A 34 1.68 0.31 8.87
C TYR A 34 1.94 0.91 10.27
N ALA A 35 1.51 0.22 11.33
CA ALA A 35 1.50 0.74 12.70
C ALA A 35 2.87 0.70 13.41
N HIS A 36 3.86 0.02 12.82
CA HIS A 36 5.20 -0.05 13.38
C HIS A 36 5.85 1.35 13.32
N PRO A 37 6.35 1.93 14.44
CA PRO A 37 6.79 3.34 14.49
C PRO A 37 7.91 3.70 13.50
N ARG A 38 8.76 2.72 13.15
CA ARG A 38 9.82 2.90 12.14
C ARG A 38 9.37 2.63 10.70
N ASN A 39 8.09 2.34 10.46
CA ASN A 39 7.57 2.18 9.10
C ASN A 39 7.44 3.56 8.44
N HIS A 40 7.89 3.66 7.19
CA HIS A 40 7.95 4.92 6.46
C HIS A 40 6.68 5.24 5.67
N LEU A 41 5.62 4.43 5.67
CA LEU A 41 4.45 4.70 4.84
C LEU A 41 3.87 6.08 5.14
N TRP A 42 3.57 6.36 6.40
CA TRP A 42 2.95 7.64 6.77
C TRP A 42 3.86 8.84 6.45
N PRO A 43 5.16 8.84 6.82
CA PRO A 43 6.08 9.87 6.37
C PRO A 43 6.16 10.03 4.84
N VAL A 44 6.08 8.93 4.08
CA VAL A 44 6.10 8.97 2.61
C VAL A 44 4.82 9.62 2.07
N VAL A 45 3.65 9.13 2.49
CA VAL A 45 2.35 9.64 2.03
C VAL A 45 2.19 11.13 2.32
N TYR A 46 2.53 11.59 3.53
CA TYR A 46 2.48 13.00 3.88
C TYR A 46 3.57 13.81 3.16
N GLY A 47 4.77 13.24 3.04
CA GLY A 47 5.91 13.86 2.37
C GLY A 47 5.69 14.14 0.89
N LEU A 48 4.88 13.33 0.20
CA LEU A 48 4.44 13.62 -1.19
C LEU A 48 3.77 14.99 -1.32
N PHE A 49 3.16 15.49 -0.25
CA PHE A 49 2.46 16.77 -0.20
C PHE A 49 3.16 17.81 0.68
N GLY A 50 4.42 17.55 1.08
CA GLY A 50 5.20 18.46 1.93
C GLY A 50 4.67 18.60 3.35
N GLN A 51 3.97 17.58 3.87
CA GLN A 51 3.40 17.60 5.23
C GLN A 51 4.06 16.57 6.14
N THR A 52 3.77 16.66 7.44
CA THR A 52 4.20 15.70 8.47
C THR A 52 3.03 14.84 8.92
N PRO A 53 3.21 13.53 9.18
CA PRO A 53 2.13 12.66 9.63
C PRO A 53 1.47 13.16 10.91
N ALA A 54 0.14 13.05 10.96
CA ALA A 54 -0.60 13.22 12.21
C ALA A 54 -0.23 12.12 13.23
N GLU A 55 -0.37 12.42 14.52
CA GLU A 55 -0.16 11.44 15.58
C GLU A 55 -1.28 10.40 15.58
N ASP A 56 -2.52 10.86 15.42
CA ASP A 56 -3.70 10.01 15.39
C ASP A 56 -3.75 9.15 14.11
N TYR A 57 -4.27 7.93 14.24
CA TYR A 57 -4.36 7.00 13.12
C TYR A 57 -5.51 7.32 12.17
N GLU A 58 -6.65 7.76 12.70
CA GLU A 58 -7.83 8.11 11.90
C GLU A 58 -7.56 9.37 11.10
N GLU A 59 -6.84 10.34 11.67
CA GLU A 59 -6.39 11.53 10.92
C GLU A 59 -5.46 11.16 9.76
N ARG A 60 -4.56 10.18 9.96
CA ARG A 60 -3.69 9.66 8.90
C ARG A 60 -4.47 8.96 7.79
N LEU A 61 -5.47 8.16 8.14
CA LEU A 61 -6.37 7.53 7.18
C LEU A 61 -7.20 8.56 6.42
N ALA A 62 -7.80 9.53 7.11
CA ALA A 62 -8.57 10.60 6.51
C ALA A 62 -7.71 11.40 5.52
N PHE A 63 -6.47 11.71 5.88
CA PHE A 63 -5.51 12.37 4.99
C PHE A 63 -5.26 11.56 3.72
N ALA A 64 -4.95 10.26 3.83
CA ALA A 64 -4.71 9.39 2.68
C ALA A 64 -5.95 9.31 1.76
N LYS A 65 -7.13 9.07 2.35
CA LYS A 65 -8.41 8.98 1.63
C LYS A 65 -8.74 10.27 0.90
N ALA A 66 -8.55 11.43 1.54
CA ALA A 66 -8.80 12.74 0.95
C ALA A 66 -7.87 13.05 -0.25
N ARG A 67 -6.71 12.39 -0.31
CA ARG A 67 -5.76 12.49 -1.43
C ARG A 67 -5.94 11.39 -2.48
N GLY A 68 -6.97 10.57 -2.37
CA GLY A 68 -7.24 9.48 -3.32
C GLY A 68 -6.33 8.27 -3.16
N ILE A 69 -5.68 8.11 -1.99
CA ILE A 69 -4.87 6.93 -1.66
C ILE A 69 -5.71 5.95 -0.85
N ALA A 70 -5.88 4.73 -1.37
CA ALA A 70 -6.45 3.59 -0.67
C ALA A 70 -5.35 2.65 -0.19
N LEU A 71 -5.56 1.98 0.96
CA LEU A 71 -4.62 1.01 1.53
C LEU A 71 -5.26 -0.37 1.64
N TRP A 72 -4.55 -1.41 1.21
CA TRP A 72 -4.92 -2.80 1.49
C TRP A 72 -3.66 -3.69 1.45
N ASP A 73 -3.86 -5.00 1.42
CA ASP A 73 -2.80 -5.98 1.19
C ASP A 73 -3.17 -6.94 0.07
N VAL A 74 -2.15 -7.53 -0.57
CA VAL A 74 -2.36 -8.59 -1.56
C VAL A 74 -2.88 -9.87 -0.90
N ILE A 75 -2.39 -10.20 0.29
CA ILE A 75 -2.71 -11.44 0.99
C ILE A 75 -3.85 -11.20 1.97
N ALA A 76 -4.97 -11.92 1.79
CA ALA A 76 -6.10 -11.91 2.71
C ALA A 76 -5.80 -12.69 3.99
N SER A 77 -5.16 -13.86 3.83
CA SER A 77 -4.76 -14.71 4.95
C SER A 77 -3.56 -15.57 4.62
N CYS A 78 -2.80 -15.94 5.65
CA CYS A 78 -1.69 -16.89 5.53
C CYS A 78 -1.33 -17.52 6.88
N GLN A 79 -0.53 -18.56 6.85
CA GLN A 79 0.23 -19.00 8.01
C GLN A 79 1.53 -18.22 8.08
N ARG A 80 1.79 -17.53 9.19
CA ARG A 80 3.05 -16.80 9.39
C ARG A 80 3.43 -16.70 10.85
N GLU A 81 4.67 -17.04 11.17
CA GLU A 81 5.29 -16.72 12.46
C GLU A 81 6.09 -15.42 12.37
N GLY A 82 5.87 -14.51 13.33
CA GLY A 82 6.46 -13.18 13.32
C GLY A 82 5.96 -12.31 12.16
N SER A 83 6.82 -11.39 11.70
CA SER A 83 6.48 -10.40 10.66
C SER A 83 7.27 -10.56 9.36
N LEU A 84 8.17 -11.55 9.26
CA LEU A 84 9.04 -11.72 8.09
C LEU A 84 8.26 -12.35 6.94
N ASP A 85 8.34 -11.72 5.76
CA ASP A 85 7.72 -12.24 4.55
C ASP A 85 8.22 -13.65 4.16
N ALA A 86 9.47 -13.97 4.50
CA ALA A 86 10.06 -15.29 4.27
C ALA A 86 9.34 -16.43 5.01
N ASN A 87 8.58 -16.10 6.06
CA ASN A 87 7.83 -17.06 6.88
C ASN A 87 6.38 -17.24 6.40
N ILE A 88 5.94 -16.53 5.36
CA ILE A 88 4.58 -16.68 4.82
C ILE A 88 4.43 -18.04 4.13
N ARG A 89 3.39 -18.78 4.51
CA ARG A 89 2.98 -20.05 3.91
C ARG A 89 1.48 -20.06 3.69
N GLU A 90 1.02 -20.88 2.75
CA GLU A 90 -0.40 -21.11 2.44
C GLU A 90 -1.18 -19.80 2.22
N GLU A 91 -0.59 -18.84 1.51
CA GLU A 91 -1.23 -17.55 1.31
C GLU A 91 -2.47 -17.64 0.40
N GLN A 92 -3.53 -16.93 0.80
CA GLN A 92 -4.75 -16.70 0.03
C GLN A 92 -4.83 -15.22 -0.32
N PRO A 93 -5.07 -14.84 -1.59
CA PRO A 93 -5.13 -13.45 -1.99
C PRO A 93 -6.45 -12.79 -1.57
N ASN A 94 -6.43 -11.46 -1.42
CA ASN A 94 -7.64 -10.64 -1.35
C ASN A 94 -8.33 -10.54 -2.73
N ASP A 95 -9.64 -10.26 -2.74
CA ASP A 95 -10.40 -10.04 -3.98
C ASP A 95 -10.16 -8.63 -4.56
N ILE A 96 -8.96 -8.43 -5.09
CA ILE A 96 -8.59 -7.18 -5.77
C ILE A 96 -9.47 -6.92 -7.00
N PRO A 97 -9.79 -7.90 -7.87
CA PRO A 97 -10.71 -7.66 -8.99
C PRO A 97 -12.08 -7.16 -8.55
N GLY A 98 -12.66 -7.75 -7.49
CA GLY A 98 -13.92 -7.29 -6.91
C GLY A 98 -13.84 -5.84 -6.41
N LEU A 99 -12.77 -5.49 -5.69
CA LEU A 99 -12.55 -4.12 -5.23
C LEU A 99 -12.45 -3.13 -6.40
N LEU A 100 -11.73 -3.47 -7.47
CA LEU A 100 -11.58 -2.59 -8.63
C LEU A 100 -12.88 -2.43 -9.42
N ALA A 101 -13.77 -3.42 -9.39
CA ALA A 101 -15.10 -3.31 -9.97
C ALA A 101 -15.99 -2.36 -9.16
N GLU A 102 -15.84 -2.33 -7.83
CA GLU A 102 -16.56 -1.41 -6.93
C GLU A 102 -16.01 0.03 -7.01
N TYR A 103 -14.70 0.19 -7.23
CA TYR A 103 -14.01 1.47 -7.31
C TYR A 103 -13.33 1.68 -8.69
N PRO A 104 -14.12 1.96 -9.74
CA PRO A 104 -13.62 2.05 -11.12
C PRO A 104 -12.71 3.26 -11.38
N ASP A 105 -12.69 4.24 -10.47
CA ASP A 105 -11.83 5.43 -10.55
C ASP A 105 -10.36 5.14 -10.16
N ILE A 106 -10.07 3.93 -9.65
CA ILE A 106 -8.69 3.52 -9.39
C ILE A 106 -7.95 3.33 -10.70
N GLN A 107 -6.89 4.13 -10.90
CA GLN A 107 -6.08 4.16 -12.12
C GLN A 107 -4.70 3.52 -11.92
N CYS A 108 -4.26 3.38 -10.67
CA CYS A 108 -2.95 2.82 -10.35
C CYS A 108 -3.00 1.88 -9.14
N ILE A 109 -2.35 0.72 -9.28
CA ILE A 109 -2.02 -0.18 -8.18
C ILE A 109 -0.53 -0.07 -7.88
N VAL A 110 -0.21 0.15 -6.61
CA VAL A 110 1.15 0.21 -6.09
C VAL A 110 1.41 -1.01 -5.24
N CYS A 111 2.35 -1.84 -5.64
CA CYS A 111 2.90 -2.88 -4.77
C CYS A 111 4.04 -2.31 -3.93
N ASN A 112 3.83 -2.25 -2.61
CA ASN A 112 4.79 -1.73 -1.63
C ASN A 112 5.88 -2.79 -1.33
N GLY A 113 6.87 -2.87 -2.21
CA GLY A 113 7.98 -3.81 -2.12
C GLY A 113 7.80 -5.09 -2.93
N ALA A 114 8.90 -5.86 -3.04
CA ALA A 114 8.98 -7.03 -3.90
C ALA A 114 7.98 -8.13 -3.52
N LYS A 115 7.82 -8.45 -2.23
CA LYS A 115 6.88 -9.50 -1.81
C LYS A 115 5.44 -9.20 -2.23
N SER A 116 4.98 -7.97 -2.06
CA SER A 116 3.66 -7.55 -2.53
C SER A 116 3.54 -7.73 -4.04
N HIS A 117 4.53 -7.25 -4.79
CA HIS A 117 4.53 -7.32 -6.25
C HIS A 117 4.53 -8.74 -6.79
N ASP A 118 5.42 -9.59 -6.28
CA ASP A 118 5.58 -10.96 -6.76
C ASP A 118 4.34 -11.79 -6.42
N THR A 119 3.73 -11.53 -5.25
CA THR A 119 2.45 -12.16 -4.87
C THR A 119 1.31 -11.64 -5.75
N PHE A 120 1.26 -10.34 -6.05
CA PHE A 120 0.26 -9.79 -6.97
C PHE A 120 0.36 -10.46 -8.34
N LEU A 121 1.56 -10.54 -8.92
CA LEU A 121 1.75 -11.19 -10.22
C LEU A 121 1.44 -12.68 -10.21
N LYS A 122 1.64 -13.37 -9.07
CA LYS A 122 1.25 -14.78 -8.91
C LYS A 122 -0.26 -15.01 -9.14
N TYR A 123 -1.11 -14.11 -8.62
CA TYR A 123 -2.57 -14.29 -8.66
C TYR A 123 -3.27 -13.45 -9.74
N PHE A 124 -2.71 -12.29 -10.10
CA PHE A 124 -3.39 -11.24 -10.87
C PHE A 124 -2.56 -10.74 -12.05
N ARG A 125 -1.66 -11.57 -12.60
CA ARG A 125 -0.71 -11.15 -13.66
C ARG A 125 -1.35 -10.40 -14.84
N ASN A 126 -2.56 -10.78 -15.24
CA ASN A 126 -3.25 -10.24 -16.41
C ASN A 126 -4.24 -9.12 -16.05
N LEU A 127 -4.40 -8.80 -14.76
CA LEU A 127 -5.37 -7.81 -14.28
C LEU A 127 -5.06 -6.41 -14.82
N PRO A 128 -3.82 -5.87 -14.70
CA PRO A 128 -3.52 -4.51 -15.14
C PRO A 128 -3.79 -4.28 -16.63
N GLU A 129 -3.41 -5.23 -17.48
CA GLU A 129 -3.62 -5.16 -18.93
C GLU A 129 -5.11 -5.20 -19.29
N ARG A 130 -5.89 -6.05 -18.62
CA ARG A 130 -7.33 -6.20 -18.88
C ARG A 130 -8.15 -5.01 -18.40
N SER A 131 -7.71 -4.33 -17.34
CA SER A 131 -8.43 -3.21 -16.74
C SER A 131 -7.88 -1.84 -17.15
N GLY A 132 -6.78 -1.79 -17.91
CA GLY A 132 -6.11 -0.53 -18.25
C GLY A 132 -5.49 0.19 -17.04
N ILE A 133 -5.25 -0.53 -15.93
CA ILE A 133 -4.72 0.04 -14.69
C ILE A 133 -3.19 -0.03 -14.72
N THR A 134 -2.54 1.03 -14.27
CA THR A 134 -1.08 1.04 -14.13
C THR A 134 -0.65 0.25 -12.90
N LEU A 135 0.23 -0.75 -13.07
CA LEU A 135 0.87 -1.46 -11.96
C LEU A 135 2.29 -0.92 -11.72
N LEU A 136 2.55 -0.44 -10.51
CA LEU A 136 3.87 0.02 -10.08
C LEU A 136 4.42 -0.86 -8.96
N LYS A 137 5.69 -1.24 -9.07
CA LYS A 137 6.47 -1.78 -7.94
C LYS A 137 7.28 -0.65 -7.33
N LEU A 138 6.89 -0.20 -6.14
CA LEU A 138 7.63 0.83 -5.42
C LEU A 138 8.49 0.23 -4.31
N PRO A 139 9.54 0.94 -3.86
CA PRO A 139 10.37 0.47 -2.76
C PRO A 139 9.58 0.32 -1.47
N SER A 140 9.94 -0.69 -0.67
CA SER A 140 9.24 -0.99 0.58
C SER A 140 9.35 0.16 1.59
N THR A 141 8.23 0.44 2.27
CA THR A 141 8.18 1.36 3.42
C THR A 141 8.56 0.69 4.75
N SER A 142 8.94 -0.59 4.74
CA SER A 142 9.43 -1.28 5.94
C SER A 142 10.69 -0.59 6.51
N PRO A 143 10.99 -0.79 7.81
CA PRO A 143 12.15 -0.17 8.46
C PRO A 143 13.50 -0.74 8.00
N ILE A 144 13.51 -1.72 7.09
CA ILE A 144 14.73 -2.36 6.61
C ILE A 144 15.38 -1.43 5.56
N PRO A 145 16.57 -0.86 5.82
CA PRO A 145 17.24 -0.02 4.85
C PRO A 145 17.75 -0.87 3.69
N THR A 146 17.77 -0.27 2.50
CA THR A 146 18.42 -0.86 1.32
C THR A 146 19.44 0.13 0.76
N ALA A 147 20.32 -0.32 -0.14
CA ALA A 147 21.32 0.55 -0.76
C ALA A 147 20.70 1.78 -1.43
N ALA A 148 19.51 1.63 -2.00
CA ALA A 148 18.74 2.69 -2.68
C ALA A 148 17.79 3.46 -1.75
N MET A 149 17.37 2.88 -0.62
CA MET A 149 16.37 3.47 0.29
C MET A 149 16.93 3.56 1.70
N ARG A 150 17.86 4.50 1.91
CA ARG A 150 18.55 4.71 3.18
C ARG A 150 17.76 5.64 4.09
N THR A 151 17.08 6.62 3.51
CA THR A 151 16.34 7.65 4.23
C THR A 151 14.84 7.62 3.90
N THR A 152 14.04 8.38 4.64
CA THR A 152 12.64 8.65 4.28
C THR A 152 12.57 9.47 2.99
N ALA A 153 13.52 10.40 2.77
CA ALA A 153 13.54 11.25 1.58
C ALA A 153 13.72 10.43 0.30
N ASP A 154 14.60 9.42 0.32
CA ASP A 154 14.80 8.50 -0.82
C ASP A 154 13.48 7.81 -1.21
N ARG A 155 12.68 7.42 -0.21
CA ARG A 155 11.38 6.78 -0.41
C ARG A 155 10.33 7.76 -0.92
N ILE A 156 10.28 8.98 -0.36
CA ILE A 156 9.39 10.04 -0.85
C ILE A 156 9.67 10.28 -2.33
N GLU A 157 10.93 10.44 -2.71
CA GLU A 157 11.33 10.69 -4.10
C GLU A 157 10.87 9.56 -5.03
N ALA A 158 11.12 8.30 -4.67
CA ALA A 158 10.67 7.17 -5.47
C ALA A 158 9.13 7.08 -5.60
N TRP A 159 8.39 7.58 -4.61
CA TRP A 159 6.92 7.59 -4.62
C TRP A 159 6.33 8.82 -5.31
N ARG A 160 7.12 9.83 -5.71
CA ARG A 160 6.63 11.02 -6.44
C ARG A 160 6.00 10.69 -7.79
N ILE A 161 6.32 9.53 -8.37
CA ILE A 161 5.65 9.01 -9.57
C ILE A 161 4.13 8.86 -9.41
N LEU A 162 3.62 8.87 -8.16
CA LEU A 162 2.19 8.84 -7.88
C LEU A 162 1.50 10.19 -8.03
N LEU A 163 2.23 11.31 -7.98
CA LEU A 163 1.64 12.66 -8.01
C LEU A 163 0.70 12.91 -9.19
N PRO A 164 0.97 12.45 -10.43
CA PRO A 164 0.04 12.61 -11.55
C PRO A 164 -1.33 11.95 -11.35
N TYR A 165 -1.44 10.95 -10.47
CA TYR A 165 -2.71 10.31 -10.11
C TYR A 165 -3.42 10.99 -8.92
N LEU A 166 -2.67 11.71 -8.09
CA LEU A 166 -3.12 12.22 -6.79
C LEU A 166 -3.38 13.72 -6.78
N ILE A 167 -2.80 14.45 -7.74
CA ILE A 167 -3.02 15.88 -7.93
C ILE A 167 -3.73 16.01 -9.28
N PRO A 168 -5.00 16.47 -9.31
CA PRO A 168 -5.66 16.80 -10.56
C PRO A 168 -4.79 17.80 -11.32
N LEU A 169 -4.56 17.55 -12.61
CA LEU A 169 -4.01 18.59 -13.48
C LEU A 169 -4.97 19.77 -13.37
N GLU A 170 -4.49 20.91 -12.86
CA GLU A 170 -5.24 22.16 -12.98
C GLU A 170 -5.55 22.33 -14.47
N GLN A 171 -6.83 22.38 -14.80
CA GLN A 171 -7.25 22.72 -16.15
C GLN A 171 -6.89 24.19 -16.35
N THR A 172 -5.75 24.42 -17.00
CA THR A 172 -5.39 25.72 -17.55
C THR A 172 -6.39 26.15 -18.62
#